data_AF-A0A1B5Z9G1-F1
#
_entry.id   AF-A0A1B5Z9G1-F1
#
_cell.length_a   1.000
_cell.length_b   1.000
_cell.length_c   1.000
_cell.angle_alpha   90.00
_cell.angle_beta   90.00
_cell.angle_gamma   90.00
#
_symmetry.space_group_name_H-M   'P 1'
#
loop_
_entity.id
_entity.type
_entity.pdbx_description
1 polymer ?
#
loop_
_entity_poly.entity_id
_entity_poly.type
_entity_poly.pdbx_seq_one_letter_code
_entity_poly.pdbx_strand_id
1 'polypeptide(L)'
;LKGSGAGVTLEGPDGVLIEQSLRFEFKASNNQAEYEALVAGMRLAVEVGVKELEARSDSQLVTGQVTGSFQTKDPQLLKYLEKVAKLIQKFESFKLLHVPRDQNGRADLLARLASTKRPGNNRSVIQETLARPSIDQEELLFVTEELESWMGEIIRYLKENQLPVQDDEALKIKKKAAKFVIIADQLFKR
;
A
#
# COMPACT_ATOMS: atom_id res chain seq x y z
N LEU A 1 -14.79 17.10 -1.52
CA LEU A 1 -14.12 16.25 -2.53
C LEU A 1 -14.64 14.82 -2.37
N LYS A 2 -15.46 14.32 -3.31
CA LYS A 2 -15.64 12.86 -3.46
C LYS A 2 -14.28 12.35 -3.94
N GLY A 3 -13.54 11.66 -3.08
CA GLY A 3 -12.20 11.19 -3.42
C GLY A 3 -12.26 10.08 -4.47
N SER A 4 -11.22 9.96 -5.29
CA SER A 4 -10.94 8.68 -5.96
C SER A 4 -10.13 7.81 -5.01
N GLY A 5 -10.18 6.50 -5.17
CA GLY A 5 -9.45 5.59 -4.32
C GLY A 5 -9.41 4.18 -4.89
N ALA A 6 -8.57 3.36 -4.30
CA ALA A 6 -8.39 1.97 -4.67
C ALA A 6 -8.40 1.07 -3.43
N GLY A 7 -8.63 -0.21 -3.65
CA GLY A 7 -8.59 -1.23 -2.61
C GLY A 7 -7.58 -2.29 -2.96
N VAL A 8 -6.91 -2.79 -1.94
CA VAL A 8 -5.92 -3.85 -2.04
C VAL A 8 -6.22 -4.87 -0.96
N THR A 9 -6.18 -6.13 -1.34
CA THR A 9 -6.27 -7.25 -0.41
C THR A 9 -5.08 -8.16 -0.67
N LEU A 10 -4.29 -8.42 0.37
CA LEU A 10 -3.19 -9.38 0.34
C LEU A 10 -3.58 -10.58 1.19
N GLU A 11 -3.63 -11.74 0.56
CA GLU A 11 -3.98 -13.01 1.19
C GLU A 11 -2.73 -13.89 1.25
N GLY A 12 -2.51 -14.54 2.39
CA GLY A 12 -1.38 -15.42 2.63
C GLY A 12 -1.80 -16.78 3.21
N PRO A 13 -0.84 -17.69 3.42
CA PRO A 13 -1.09 -18.94 4.12
C PRO A 13 -1.65 -18.70 5.54
N ASP A 14 -2.27 -19.73 6.12
CA ASP A 14 -2.82 -19.72 7.48
C ASP A 14 -3.89 -18.64 7.76
N GLY A 15 -4.58 -18.19 6.70
CA GLY A 15 -5.66 -17.21 6.81
C GLY A 15 -5.17 -15.78 7.05
N VAL A 16 -3.89 -15.49 6.78
CA VAL A 16 -3.38 -14.12 6.79
C VAL A 16 -4.13 -13.31 5.74
N LEU A 17 -4.70 -12.18 6.18
CA LEU A 17 -5.45 -11.26 5.35
C LEU A 17 -5.08 -9.83 5.75
N ILE A 18 -4.53 -9.08 4.81
CA ILE A 18 -4.22 -7.66 4.97
C ILE A 18 -5.09 -6.88 4.00
N GLU A 19 -5.86 -5.94 4.53
CA GLU A 19 -6.73 -5.07 3.76
C GLU A 19 -6.20 -3.64 3.80
N GLN A 20 -5.92 -3.09 2.63
CA GLN A 20 -5.46 -1.72 2.46
C GLN A 20 -6.41 -0.96 1.54
N SER A 21 -6.67 0.28 1.91
CA SER A 21 -7.47 1.23 1.14
C SER A 21 -6.63 2.45 0.82
N LEU A 22 -6.58 2.83 -0.46
CA LEU A 22 -5.82 3.96 -0.95
C LEU A 22 -6.77 5.11 -1.22
N ARG A 23 -6.55 6.25 -0.58
CA ARG A 23 -7.26 7.49 -0.85
C ARG A 23 -6.41 8.41 -1.70
N PHE A 24 -6.93 8.88 -2.82
CA PHE A 24 -6.22 9.81 -3.69
C PHE A 24 -6.65 11.25 -3.39
N GLU A 25 -5.68 12.13 -3.14
CA GLU A 25 -5.89 13.58 -3.08
C GLU A 25 -5.71 14.26 -4.43
N PHE A 26 -5.38 13.47 -5.46
CA PHE A 26 -5.37 13.87 -6.86
C PHE A 26 -6.53 13.22 -7.63
N LYS A 27 -6.86 13.78 -8.79
CA LYS A 27 -7.86 13.20 -9.69
C LYS A 27 -7.24 12.08 -10.52
N ALA A 28 -7.44 10.84 -10.12
CA ALA A 28 -7.05 9.66 -10.88
C ALA A 28 -8.13 9.27 -11.91
N SER A 29 -7.71 8.88 -13.12
CA SER A 29 -8.52 8.12 -14.06
C SER A 29 -8.71 6.68 -13.57
N ASN A 30 -9.64 5.93 -14.18
CA ASN A 30 -9.83 4.52 -13.80
C ASN A 30 -8.53 3.72 -13.98
N ASN A 31 -7.89 3.84 -15.15
CA ASN A 31 -6.65 3.10 -15.42
C ASN A 31 -5.52 3.48 -14.46
N GLN A 32 -5.41 4.76 -14.09
CA GLN A 32 -4.44 5.20 -13.07
C GLN A 32 -4.76 4.58 -11.71
N ALA A 33 -6.02 4.58 -11.28
CA ALA A 33 -6.43 3.98 -10.01
C ALA A 33 -6.10 2.48 -9.95
N GLU A 34 -6.31 1.75 -11.04
CA GLU A 34 -5.97 0.32 -11.15
C GLU A 34 -4.45 0.08 -11.07
N TYR A 35 -3.66 0.93 -11.74
CA TYR A 35 -2.20 0.85 -11.63
C TYR A 35 -1.70 1.20 -10.23
N GLU A 36 -2.29 2.20 -9.57
CA GLU A 36 -1.96 2.55 -8.19
C GLU A 36 -2.29 1.40 -7.23
N ALA A 37 -3.43 0.74 -7.42
CA ALA A 37 -3.81 -0.45 -6.65
C ALA A 37 -2.77 -1.56 -6.80
N LEU A 38 -2.36 -1.87 -8.04
CA LEU A 38 -1.36 -2.89 -8.32
C LEU A 38 0.00 -2.54 -7.69
N VAL A 39 0.47 -1.30 -7.88
CA VAL A 39 1.75 -0.84 -7.33
C VAL A 39 1.75 -0.88 -5.81
N ALA A 40 0.69 -0.43 -5.15
CA ALA A 40 0.57 -0.49 -3.70
C ALA A 40 0.52 -1.94 -3.19
N GLY A 41 -0.27 -2.82 -3.82
CA GLY A 41 -0.33 -4.23 -3.44
C GLY A 41 1.00 -4.96 -3.59
N MET A 42 1.74 -4.68 -4.67
CA MET A 42 3.09 -5.23 -4.85
C MET A 42 4.08 -4.68 -3.82
N ARG A 43 4.02 -3.38 -3.49
CA ARG A 43 4.85 -2.80 -2.42
C ARG A 43 4.57 -3.43 -1.07
N LEU A 44 3.29 -3.54 -0.71
CA LEU A 44 2.86 -4.20 0.52
C LEU A 44 3.37 -5.64 0.58
N ALA A 45 3.27 -6.40 -0.53
CA ALA A 45 3.78 -7.76 -0.61
C ALA A 45 5.31 -7.83 -0.43
N VAL A 46 6.07 -6.90 -1.02
CA VAL A 46 7.52 -6.79 -0.80
C VAL A 46 7.82 -6.48 0.66
N GLU A 47 7.10 -5.52 1.25
CA GLU A 47 7.26 -5.12 2.64
C GLU A 47 7.06 -6.33 3.56
N VAL A 48 5.97 -7.09 3.42
CA VAL A 48 5.72 -8.27 4.25
C VAL A 48 6.62 -9.49 3.93
N GLY A 49 7.57 -9.36 2.99
CA GLY A 49 8.56 -10.39 2.67
C GLY A 49 8.08 -11.52 1.76
N VAL A 50 7.00 -11.30 0.99
CA VAL A 50 6.50 -12.28 0.00
C VAL A 50 7.56 -12.52 -1.08
N LYS A 51 7.83 -13.80 -1.38
CA LYS A 51 8.76 -14.23 -2.43
C LYS A 51 8.07 -14.59 -3.74
N GLU A 52 6.88 -15.17 -3.67
CA GLU A 52 6.08 -15.55 -4.82
C GLU A 52 4.72 -14.85 -4.77
N LEU A 53 4.38 -14.08 -5.81
CA LEU A 53 3.17 -13.27 -5.84
C LEU A 53 2.28 -13.60 -7.03
N GLU A 54 1.05 -14.04 -6.77
CA GLU A 54 -0.05 -14.05 -7.74
C GLU A 54 -0.95 -12.83 -7.51
N ALA A 55 -0.85 -11.83 -8.38
CA ALA A 55 -1.72 -10.67 -8.39
C ALA A 55 -2.98 -10.95 -9.23
N ARG A 56 -4.13 -10.46 -8.76
CA ARG A 56 -5.42 -10.56 -9.45
C ARG A 56 -6.03 -9.18 -9.63
N SER A 57 -6.50 -8.88 -10.84
CA SER A 57 -7.13 -7.60 -11.16
C SER A 57 -8.28 -7.79 -12.15
N ASP A 58 -9.36 -7.04 -11.96
CA ASP A 58 -10.48 -6.95 -12.91
C ASP A 58 -10.24 -5.92 -14.03
N SER A 59 -9.08 -5.26 -14.04
CA SER A 59 -8.66 -4.39 -15.14
C SER A 59 -7.99 -5.18 -16.26
N GLN A 60 -8.75 -5.46 -17.32
CA GLN A 60 -8.24 -6.12 -18.52
C GLN A 60 -7.10 -5.31 -19.17
N LEU A 61 -7.16 -3.97 -19.09
CA LEU A 61 -6.13 -3.10 -19.65
C LEU A 61 -4.81 -3.22 -18.89
N VAL A 62 -4.83 -3.13 -17.55
CA VAL A 62 -3.62 -3.22 -16.74
C VAL A 62 -2.99 -4.60 -16.87
N THR A 63 -3.81 -5.65 -16.75
CA THR A 63 -3.35 -7.04 -16.93
C THR A 63 -2.75 -7.26 -18.31
N GLY A 64 -3.40 -6.78 -19.37
CA GLY A 64 -2.90 -6.93 -20.73
C GLY A 64 -1.59 -6.16 -20.98
N GLN A 65 -1.46 -4.94 -20.45
CA GLN A 65 -0.25 -4.15 -20.62
C GLN A 65 0.95 -4.70 -19.83
N VAL A 66 0.72 -5.12 -18.58
CA VAL A 66 1.78 -5.70 -17.73
C VAL A 66 2.25 -7.06 -18.26
N THR A 67 1.34 -7.86 -18.83
CA THR A 67 1.69 -9.14 -19.49
C THR A 67 2.25 -8.98 -20.90
N GLY A 68 2.28 -7.75 -21.44
CA GLY A 68 2.78 -7.44 -22.78
C GLY A 68 1.83 -7.78 -23.94
N SER A 69 0.60 -8.22 -23.65
CA SER A 69 -0.42 -8.47 -24.69
C SER A 69 -1.01 -7.17 -25.26
N PHE A 70 -0.98 -6.08 -24.49
CA PHE A 70 -1.38 -4.74 -24.94
C PHE A 70 -0.22 -3.76 -24.89
N GLN A 71 -0.17 -2.85 -25.86
CA GLN A 71 0.76 -1.73 -25.88
C GLN A 71 0.07 -0.44 -25.46
N THR A 72 0.83 0.49 -24.89
CA THR A 72 0.35 1.85 -24.60
C THR A 72 1.33 2.88 -25.14
N LYS A 73 0.79 4.00 -25.63
CA LYS A 73 1.54 5.20 -26.01
C LYS A 73 1.38 6.33 -25.01
N ASP A 74 0.56 6.12 -23.97
CA ASP A 74 0.36 7.09 -22.90
C ASP A 74 1.65 7.17 -22.07
N PRO A 75 2.34 8.33 -22.05
CA PRO A 75 3.60 8.49 -21.31
C PRO A 75 3.47 8.21 -19.82
N GLN A 76 2.29 8.44 -19.24
CA GLN A 76 2.03 8.22 -17.84
C GLN A 76 1.85 6.74 -17.53
N LEU A 77 1.13 6.00 -18.39
CA LEU A 77 0.99 4.55 -18.25
C LEU A 77 2.32 3.82 -18.52
N LEU A 78 3.17 4.35 -19.40
CA LEU A 78 4.53 3.83 -19.59
C LEU A 78 5.36 3.90 -18.30
N LYS A 79 5.29 5.02 -17.55
CA LYS A 79 5.96 5.13 -16.24
C LYS A 79 5.43 4.10 -15.23
N TYR A 80 4.13 3.79 -15.25
CA TYR A 80 3.60 2.73 -14.40
C TYR A 80 4.13 1.35 -14.79
N LEU A 81 4.21 1.05 -16.09
CA LEU A 81 4.79 -0.21 -16.56
C LEU A 81 6.25 -0.37 -16.14
N GLU A 82 7.06 0.68 -16.28
CA GLU A 82 8.44 0.69 -15.79
C GLU A 82 8.52 0.42 -14.28
N LYS A 83 7.63 1.05 -13.51
CA LYS A 83 7.58 0.88 -12.06
C LYS A 83 7.15 -0.54 -11.65
N VAL A 84 6.13 -1.09 -12.30
CA VAL A 84 5.69 -2.48 -12.09
C VAL A 84 6.80 -3.45 -12.48
N ALA A 85 7.48 -3.24 -13.61
CA ALA A 85 8.60 -4.08 -14.04
C ALA A 85 9.74 -4.10 -13.01
N LYS A 86 10.06 -2.96 -12.39
CA LYS A 86 11.04 -2.88 -11.27
C LYS A 86 10.56 -3.65 -10.04
N LEU A 87 9.28 -3.56 -9.69
CA LEU A 87 8.71 -4.30 -8.57
C LEU A 87 8.69 -5.81 -8.80
N ILE A 88 8.40 -6.26 -10.03
CA ILE A 88 8.44 -7.68 -10.40
C ILE A 88 9.80 -8.31 -10.08
N GLN A 89 10.90 -7.57 -10.30
CA GLN A 89 12.26 -8.06 -10.01
C GLN A 89 12.54 -8.30 -8.53
N LYS A 90 11.67 -7.83 -7.62
CA LYS A 90 11.79 -8.07 -6.17
C LYS A 90 11.19 -9.41 -5.72
N PHE A 91 10.49 -10.11 -6.61
CA PHE A 91 9.90 -11.42 -6.36
C PHE A 91 10.70 -12.51 -7.09
N GLU A 92 10.74 -13.71 -6.50
CA GLU A 92 11.28 -14.91 -7.16
C GLU A 92 10.34 -15.40 -8.26
N SER A 93 9.03 -15.24 -8.04
CA SER A 93 7.99 -15.54 -9.03
C SER A 93 6.88 -14.49 -8.95
N PHE A 94 6.42 -14.03 -10.12
CA PHE A 94 5.30 -13.12 -10.24
C PHE A 94 4.35 -13.56 -11.35
N LYS A 95 3.05 -13.51 -11.06
CA LYS A 95 2.00 -13.76 -12.03
C LYS A 95 0.88 -12.75 -11.84
N LEU A 96 0.39 -12.19 -12.95
CA LEU A 96 -0.77 -11.31 -12.95
C LEU A 96 -1.90 -11.97 -13.74
N LEU A 97 -3.05 -12.14 -13.09
CA LEU A 97 -4.24 -12.73 -13.67
C LEU A 97 -5.37 -11.72 -13.77
N HIS A 98 -6.06 -11.74 -14.91
CA HIS A 98 -7.34 -11.08 -15.02
C HIS A 98 -8.42 -11.93 -14.35
N VAL A 99 -9.24 -11.31 -13.50
CA VAL A 99 -10.41 -11.95 -12.88
C VAL A 99 -11.68 -11.15 -13.15
N PRO A 100 -12.85 -11.79 -13.27
CA PRO A 100 -14.13 -11.11 -13.31
C PRO A 100 -14.36 -10.23 -12.06
N ARG A 101 -15.04 -9.10 -12.25
CA ARG A 101 -15.26 -8.09 -11.19
C ARG A 101 -15.99 -8.64 -9.95
N ASP A 102 -16.91 -9.57 -10.14
CA ASP A 102 -17.61 -10.28 -9.07
C ASP A 102 -16.66 -11.06 -8.16
N GLN A 103 -15.49 -11.47 -8.67
CA GLN A 103 -14.43 -12.13 -7.91
C GLN A 103 -13.44 -11.14 -7.26
N ASN A 104 -13.54 -9.84 -7.57
CA ASN A 104 -12.73 -8.77 -6.98
C ASN A 104 -13.53 -7.87 -6.01
N GLY A 105 -14.67 -8.36 -5.52
CA GLY A 105 -15.62 -7.56 -4.73
C GLY A 105 -15.03 -6.94 -3.46
N ARG A 106 -14.05 -7.59 -2.82
CA ARG A 106 -13.43 -7.11 -1.57
C ARG A 106 -12.58 -5.85 -1.79
N ALA A 107 -11.74 -5.85 -2.83
CA ALA A 107 -10.99 -4.68 -3.25
C ALA A 107 -11.92 -3.52 -3.66
N ASP A 108 -13.01 -3.84 -4.37
CA ASP A 108 -14.03 -2.87 -4.79
C ASP A 108 -14.71 -2.17 -3.58
N LEU A 109 -14.99 -2.92 -2.51
CA LEU A 109 -15.51 -2.36 -1.26
C LEU A 109 -14.49 -1.43 -0.58
N LEU A 110 -13.22 -1.81 -0.55
CA LEU A 110 -12.14 -1.01 0.03
C LEU A 110 -11.94 0.31 -0.73
N ALA A 111 -12.00 0.30 -2.07
CA ALA A 111 -11.95 1.50 -2.90
C ALA A 111 -13.10 2.48 -2.58
N ARG A 112 -14.31 1.95 -2.37
CA ARG A 112 -15.49 2.73 -1.94
C ARG A 112 -15.33 3.30 -0.53
N LEU A 113 -14.68 2.57 0.38
CA LEU A 113 -14.39 3.06 1.73
C LEU A 113 -13.39 4.21 1.71
N ALA A 114 -12.32 4.11 0.92
CA ALA A 114 -11.32 5.17 0.78
C ALA A 114 -11.89 6.48 0.21
N SER A 115 -12.83 6.38 -0.74
CA SER A 115 -13.43 7.54 -1.40
C SER A 115 -14.47 8.29 -0.56
N THR A 116 -15.08 7.62 0.42
CA THR A 116 -16.23 8.13 1.18
C THR A 116 -15.93 8.52 2.63
N LYS A 117 -14.93 7.91 3.28
CA LYS A 117 -14.68 8.12 4.72
C LYS A 117 -13.51 9.08 5.00
N ARG A 118 -13.63 9.82 6.11
CA ARG A 118 -12.54 10.66 6.65
C ARG A 118 -11.44 9.77 7.28
N PRO A 119 -10.16 10.14 7.15
CA PRO A 119 -9.05 9.38 7.75
C PRO A 119 -9.24 9.16 9.26
N GLY A 120 -9.01 7.93 9.74
CA GLY A 120 -8.99 7.60 11.18
C GLY A 120 -10.28 7.00 11.77
N ASN A 121 -11.29 6.68 10.95
CA ASN A 121 -12.55 6.09 11.40
C ASN A 121 -12.70 4.57 11.17
N ASN A 122 -11.68 3.89 10.62
CA ASN A 122 -11.71 2.44 10.37
C ASN A 122 -10.63 1.77 11.23
N ARG A 123 -11.01 0.78 12.05
CA ARG A 123 -10.13 0.11 13.04
C ARG A 123 -9.46 -1.18 12.54
N SER A 124 -9.80 -1.63 11.33
CA SER A 124 -9.43 -2.96 10.81
C SER A 124 -8.84 -2.94 9.38
N VAL A 125 -8.72 -1.75 8.77
CA VAL A 125 -8.28 -1.58 7.38
C VAL A 125 -7.20 -0.50 7.36
N ILE A 126 -6.05 -0.82 6.77
CA ILE A 126 -4.97 0.15 6.60
C ILE A 126 -5.44 1.20 5.59
N GLN A 127 -5.38 2.49 5.95
CA GLN A 127 -5.73 3.57 5.02
C GLN A 127 -4.51 4.41 4.70
N GLU A 128 -4.04 4.32 3.46
CA GLU A 128 -2.97 5.16 2.93
C GLU A 128 -3.58 6.33 2.15
N THR A 129 -2.97 7.51 2.24
CA THR A 129 -3.40 8.69 1.48
C THR A 129 -2.28 9.12 0.54
N LEU A 130 -2.54 9.04 -0.76
CA LEU A 130 -1.60 9.46 -1.79
C LEU A 130 -1.90 10.91 -2.22
N ALA A 131 -0.98 11.81 -1.90
CA ALA A 131 -1.05 13.21 -2.30
C ALA A 131 -0.81 13.41 -3.80
N ARG A 132 0.00 12.53 -4.41
CA ARG A 132 0.39 12.54 -5.83
C ARG A 132 0.53 11.11 -6.36
N PRO A 133 0.48 10.91 -7.69
CA PRO A 133 0.68 9.60 -8.29
C PRO A 133 2.00 8.93 -7.87
N SER A 134 2.01 7.61 -7.71
CA SER A 134 3.19 6.85 -7.31
C SER A 134 4.34 6.98 -8.30
N ILE A 135 4.05 7.19 -9.59
CA ILE A 135 5.06 7.39 -10.63
C ILE A 135 5.82 8.73 -10.52
N ASP A 136 5.32 9.67 -9.72
CA ASP A 136 5.97 10.96 -9.47
C ASP A 136 6.79 10.95 -8.16
N GLN A 137 6.82 9.82 -7.46
CA GLN A 137 7.63 9.62 -6.26
C GLN A 137 8.94 8.91 -6.62
N GLU A 138 10.09 9.55 -6.38
CA GLU A 138 11.36 8.85 -6.28
C GLU A 138 11.27 7.78 -5.18
N GLU A 139 11.94 6.63 -5.38
CA GLU A 139 12.07 5.60 -4.35
C GLU A 139 12.88 6.18 -3.18
N LEU A 140 12.22 6.92 -2.30
CA LEU A 140 12.77 7.30 -1.02
C LEU A 140 13.16 6.02 -0.30
N LEU A 141 14.47 5.80 -0.13
CA LEU A 141 15.02 4.94 0.90
C LEU A 141 14.58 5.52 2.25
N PHE A 142 13.36 5.20 2.68
CA PHE A 142 12.81 5.52 4.01
C PHE A 142 13.47 4.67 5.10
N VAL A 143 14.78 4.82 5.30
CA VAL A 143 15.48 4.08 6.37
C VAL A 143 16.31 4.99 7.29
N THR A 144 16.58 6.24 6.94
CA THR A 144 17.42 7.11 7.81
C THR A 144 16.73 8.35 8.37
N GLU A 145 15.89 9.06 7.62
CA GLU A 145 15.25 10.30 8.14
C GLU A 145 14.10 10.05 9.13
N GLU A 146 13.37 8.94 9.04
CA GLU A 146 12.24 8.68 9.95
C GLU A 146 12.67 8.33 11.38
N LEU A 147 13.89 7.81 11.57
CA LEU A 147 14.45 7.49 12.89
C LEU A 147 14.80 8.74 13.71
N GLU A 148 15.01 9.89 13.07
CA GLU A 148 15.23 11.19 13.72
C GLU A 148 13.92 11.98 13.94
N SER A 149 12.78 11.47 13.47
CA SER A 149 11.47 12.08 13.63
C SER A 149 10.74 11.58 14.89
N TRP A 150 9.58 12.17 15.21
CA TRP A 150 8.68 11.67 16.25
C TRP A 150 8.24 10.20 16.06
N MET A 151 8.40 9.64 14.86
CA MET A 151 8.12 8.23 14.55
C MET A 151 9.24 7.30 15.03
N GLY A 152 10.49 7.78 15.10
CA GLY A 152 11.64 6.99 15.57
C GLY A 152 11.48 6.51 17.01
N GLU A 153 10.90 7.33 17.89
CA GLU A 153 10.61 6.95 19.28
C GLU A 153 9.55 5.83 19.36
N ILE A 154 8.55 5.87 18.47
CA ILE A 154 7.48 4.87 18.42
C ILE A 154 8.03 3.56 17.83
N ILE A 155 8.86 3.65 16.78
CA ILE A 155 9.50 2.49 16.16
C ILE A 155 10.40 1.77 17.17
N ARG A 156 11.24 2.52 17.91
CA ARG A 156 12.14 1.97 18.93
C ARG A 156 11.37 1.30 20.07
N TYR A 157 10.26 1.91 20.50
CA TYR A 157 9.40 1.28 21.50
C TYR A 157 8.74 -0.01 20.97
N LEU A 158 8.22 0.00 19.74
CA LEU A 158 7.52 -1.16 19.19
C LEU A 158 8.45 -2.30 18.74
N LYS A 159 9.69 -2.02 18.32
CA LYS A 159 10.70 -3.05 17.94
C LYS A 159 11.57 -3.51 19.10
N GLU A 160 12.09 -2.56 19.88
CA GLU A 160 13.16 -2.80 20.86
C GLU A 160 12.65 -2.72 22.30
N ASN A 161 11.37 -2.39 22.51
CA ASN A 161 10.75 -2.16 23.82
C ASN A 161 11.49 -1.10 24.68
N GLN A 162 12.21 -0.18 24.03
CA GLN A 162 12.93 0.89 24.71
C GLN A 162 12.03 2.10 24.93
N LEU A 163 12.14 2.69 26.12
CA LEU A 163 11.43 3.90 26.52
C LEU A 163 12.41 4.88 27.18
N PRO A 164 12.14 6.19 27.13
CA PRO A 164 12.88 7.17 27.92
C PRO A 164 12.76 6.87 29.42
N VAL A 165 13.77 7.26 30.18
CA VAL A 165 13.84 7.08 31.64
C VAL A 165 12.79 7.93 32.37
N GLN A 166 12.30 8.99 31.75
CA GLN A 166 11.28 9.87 32.32
C GLN A 166 9.87 9.29 32.11
N ASP A 167 9.16 9.06 33.22
CA ASP A 167 7.84 8.41 33.23
C ASP A 167 6.78 9.15 32.38
N ASP A 168 6.79 10.48 32.39
CA ASP A 168 5.83 11.30 31.63
C ASP A 168 6.03 11.19 30.11
N GLU A 169 7.28 11.09 29.65
CA GLU A 169 7.61 10.90 28.24
C GLU A 169 7.33 9.46 27.79
N ALA A 170 7.69 8.48 28.62
CA ALA A 170 7.37 7.09 28.38
C ALA A 170 5.85 6.87 28.24
N LEU A 171 5.03 7.52 29.08
CA LEU A 171 3.58 7.44 29.00
C LEU A 171 3.02 8.09 27.71
N LYS A 172 3.59 9.22 27.27
CA LYS A 172 3.23 9.86 26.00
C LYS A 172 3.55 8.94 24.81
N ILE A 173 4.73 8.30 24.81
CA ILE A 173 5.14 7.37 23.75
C ILE A 173 4.23 6.15 23.74
N LYS A 174 3.95 5.51 24.89
CA LYS A 174 2.99 4.39 24.97
C LYS A 174 1.61 4.75 24.43
N LYS A 175 1.07 5.92 24.81
CA LYS A 175 -0.23 6.41 24.32
C LYS A 175 -0.24 6.69 22.82
N LYS A 176 0.86 7.20 22.26
CA LYS A 176 1.01 7.40 20.81
C LYS A 176 1.14 6.06 20.10
N ALA A 177 2.05 5.19 20.55
CA ALA A 177 2.34 3.88 19.97
C ALA A 177 1.14 2.94 19.97
N ALA A 178 0.20 3.07 20.91
CA ALA A 178 -1.06 2.32 20.90
C ALA A 178 -1.89 2.52 19.61
N LYS A 179 -1.62 3.59 18.84
CA LYS A 179 -2.26 3.91 17.55
C LYS A 179 -1.46 3.40 16.36
N PHE A 180 -0.36 2.67 16.56
CA PHE A 180 0.50 2.19 15.50
C PHE A 180 0.84 0.70 15.68
N VAL A 181 1.29 0.07 14.60
CA VAL A 181 1.76 -1.32 14.55
C VAL A 181 2.95 -1.38 13.61
N ILE A 182 3.89 -2.27 13.90
CA ILE A 182 4.99 -2.55 12.97
C ILE A 182 4.64 -3.80 12.18
N ILE A 183 4.70 -3.66 10.86
CA ILE A 183 4.57 -4.77 9.92
C ILE A 183 5.85 -4.74 9.10
N ALA A 184 6.62 -5.82 9.17
CA ALA A 184 7.87 -6.01 8.44
C ALA A 184 8.76 -4.75 8.41
N ASP A 185 9.13 -4.33 9.61
CA ASP A 185 10.06 -3.23 9.87
C ASP A 185 9.58 -1.80 9.56
N GLN A 186 8.35 -1.59 9.09
CA GLN A 186 7.76 -0.27 8.87
C GLN A 186 6.60 0.06 9.84
N LEU A 187 6.41 1.34 10.14
CA LEU A 187 5.40 1.83 11.09
C LEU A 187 4.08 2.16 10.39
N PHE A 188 3.02 1.41 10.72
CA PHE A 188 1.67 1.65 10.24
C PHE A 188 0.79 2.20 11.35
N LYS A 189 -0.16 3.07 11.00
CA LYS A 189 -1.18 3.53 11.95
C LYS A 189 -2.34 2.51 11.99
N ARG A 190 -2.76 2.11 13.20
CA ARG A 190 -3.93 1.27 13.46
C ARG A 190 -5.24 2.01 13.18
#